data_AF-A0A8J8VVS1-F1
#
_entry.id   AF-A0A8J8VVS1-F1
#
_cell.length_a   1.000
_cell.length_b   1.000
_cell.length_c   1.000
_cell.angle_alpha   90.00
_cell.angle_beta   90.00
_cell.angle_gamma   90.00
#
_symmetry.space_group_name_H-M   'P 1'
#
loop_
_entity.id
_entity.type
_entity.pdbx_description
1 polymer ?
#
loop_
_entity_poly.entity_id
_entity_poly.type
_entity_poly.pdbx_seq_one_letter_code
_entity_poly.pdbx_strand_id
1 'polypeptide(L)'
;MDKHISCVAIIGVGQVGAAVAYTLISGSVADELLIVDTRAEWRNGQPVRYGGNHRGVKIFLRDGPNKSRLSVSQHGDSPVRRQRDEAVPEISGLPPSQVLGSGTFLDTVRLRGLLADKAGVTQSSIDLHVLGIHGDAQVAVWSTATVDGIPLEKAALPCMASEADKVALAHECQNRSRSIIATKGTTSYGIASVVSSICTSILQDRRNVCPVSHFQPEFGCYFSLPAVLGRMGVVQRVPAGLSARENEAIVESAKELKSTLDRVQERY
;
A
#
# COMPACT_ATOMS: atom_id res chain seq x y z
N MET A 1 -14.08 31.36 13.67
CA MET A 1 -13.74 30.35 12.64
C MET A 1 -13.04 29.22 13.38
N ASP A 2 -13.71 28.08 13.55
CA ASP A 2 -13.06 26.90 14.12
C ASP A 2 -11.93 26.48 13.19
N LYS A 3 -10.72 26.39 13.73
CA LYS A 3 -9.55 25.96 12.98
C LYS A 3 -9.78 24.52 12.56
N HIS A 4 -9.75 24.26 11.26
CA HIS A 4 -9.87 22.92 10.72
C HIS A 4 -8.57 22.15 11.04
N ILE A 5 -8.62 21.26 12.04
CA ILE A 5 -7.47 20.51 12.54
C ILE A 5 -7.50 19.11 11.97
N SER A 6 -6.44 18.77 11.23
CA SER A 6 -6.17 17.42 10.74
C SER A 6 -5.43 16.61 11.82
N CYS A 7 -5.90 15.41 12.10
CA CYS A 7 -5.34 14.55 13.15
C CYS A 7 -5.06 13.16 12.60
N VAL A 8 -3.86 12.65 12.86
CA VAL A 8 -3.47 11.27 12.55
C VAL A 8 -3.23 10.53 13.87
N ALA A 9 -3.86 9.39 14.07
CA ALA A 9 -3.57 8.50 15.18
C ALA A 9 -2.88 7.22 14.68
N ILE A 10 -1.72 6.89 15.25
CA ILE A 10 -0.95 5.68 14.94
C ILE A 10 -1.08 4.71 16.11
N ILE A 11 -1.60 3.51 15.83
CA ILE A 11 -1.66 2.40 16.78
C ILE A 11 -0.55 1.39 16.45
N GLY A 12 0.41 1.27 17.36
CA GLY A 12 1.57 0.39 17.27
C GLY A 12 2.84 1.13 16.82
N VAL A 13 3.76 1.39 17.75
CA VAL A 13 5.04 2.11 17.52
C VAL A 13 6.26 1.20 17.55
N GLY A 14 6.15 0.09 16.80
CA GLY A 14 7.34 -0.61 16.34
C GLY A 14 8.14 0.21 15.33
N GLN A 15 9.14 -0.42 14.70
CA GLN A 15 10.00 0.21 13.68
C GLN A 15 9.20 0.93 12.56
N VAL A 16 8.07 0.34 12.17
CA VAL A 16 7.19 0.88 11.12
C VAL A 16 6.41 2.09 11.61
N GLY A 17 5.73 1.97 12.76
CA GLY A 17 4.91 3.04 13.31
C GLY A 17 5.75 4.27 13.67
N ALA A 18 6.95 4.06 14.20
CA ALA A 18 7.90 5.14 14.45
C ALA A 18 8.39 5.81 13.16
N ALA A 19 8.74 5.03 12.13
CA ALA A 19 9.13 5.59 10.83
C ALA A 19 7.97 6.37 10.17
N VAL A 20 6.74 5.87 10.27
CA VAL A 20 5.54 6.58 9.82
C VAL A 20 5.37 7.89 10.58
N ALA A 21 5.41 7.87 11.91
CA ALA A 21 5.31 9.06 12.74
C ALA A 21 6.35 10.11 12.34
N TYR A 22 7.62 9.70 12.23
CA TYR A 22 8.71 10.58 11.80
C TYR A 22 8.45 11.18 10.40
N THR A 23 8.00 10.38 9.44
CA THR A 23 7.74 10.83 8.07
C THR A 23 6.57 11.81 8.00
N LEU A 24 5.51 11.59 8.78
CA LEU A 24 4.36 12.50 8.86
C LEU A 24 4.72 13.83 9.51
N ILE A 25 5.53 13.81 10.58
CA ILE A 25 6.03 15.03 11.25
C ILE A 25 6.94 15.80 10.30
N SER A 26 7.95 15.13 9.72
CA SER A 26 8.93 15.77 8.83
C SER A 26 8.27 16.35 7.58
N GLY A 27 7.20 15.71 7.09
CA GLY A 27 6.42 16.20 5.95
C GLY A 27 5.34 17.23 6.30
N SER A 28 5.16 17.58 7.58
CA SER A 28 4.06 18.46 8.05
C SER A 28 2.69 18.04 7.50
N VAL A 29 2.41 16.72 7.54
CA VAL A 29 1.23 16.13 6.88
C VAL A 29 -0.06 16.36 7.68
N ALA A 30 0.03 16.47 9.01
CA ALA A 30 -1.11 16.69 9.90
C ALA A 30 -0.77 17.69 11.01
N ASP A 31 -1.79 18.37 11.53
CA ASP A 31 -1.67 19.33 12.63
C ASP A 31 -1.43 18.63 13.98
N GLU A 32 -2.05 17.46 14.16
CA GLU A 32 -1.94 16.66 15.37
C GLU A 32 -1.55 15.22 15.06
N LEU A 33 -0.63 14.67 15.86
CA LEU A 33 -0.25 13.27 15.82
C LEU A 33 -0.49 12.62 17.18
N LEU A 34 -1.39 11.63 17.22
CA LEU A 34 -1.63 10.80 18.39
C LEU A 34 -0.89 9.46 18.24
N ILE A 35 -0.15 9.08 19.26
CA ILE A 35 0.59 7.82 19.29
C ILE A 35 0.02 6.91 20.38
N VAL A 36 -0.41 5.71 19.98
CA VAL A 36 -0.99 4.71 20.88
C VAL A 36 -0.19 3.41 20.78
N ASP A 37 0.33 2.94 21.90
CA ASP A 37 0.90 1.61 22.02
C ASP A 37 0.60 1.04 23.40
N THR A 38 0.44 -0.28 23.48
CA THR A 38 0.31 -1.02 24.75
C THR A 38 1.59 -0.98 25.58
N ARG A 39 2.75 -0.77 24.94
CA ARG A 39 4.07 -0.66 25.56
C ARG A 39 4.38 0.81 25.83
N ALA A 40 4.17 1.24 27.07
CA ALA A 40 4.37 2.62 27.48
C ALA A 40 5.82 3.09 27.23
N GLU A 41 6.80 2.19 27.40
CA GLU A 41 8.19 2.48 27.13
C GLU A 41 8.46 2.76 25.64
N TRP A 42 7.84 2.01 24.71
CA TRP A 42 7.98 2.28 23.27
C TRP A 42 7.31 3.58 22.86
N ARG A 43 6.15 3.89 23.47
CA ARG A 43 5.39 5.12 23.20
C ARG A 43 6.12 6.38 23.69
N ASN A 44 6.69 6.34 24.89
CA ASN A 44 7.30 7.51 25.54
C ASN A 44 8.76 7.74 25.10
N GLY A 45 9.41 6.75 24.49
CA GLY A 45 10.74 6.87 23.90
C GLY A 45 11.18 5.56 23.28
N GLN A 46 11.31 5.49 21.95
CA GLN A 46 11.57 4.22 21.28
C GLN A 46 12.97 3.71 21.67
N PRO A 47 13.10 2.55 22.34
CA PRO A 47 14.41 1.98 22.59
C PRO A 47 15.02 1.55 21.25
N VAL A 48 16.30 1.87 21.03
CA VAL A 48 17.05 1.42 19.84
C VAL A 48 17.21 -0.10 19.93
N ARG A 49 16.23 -0.84 19.44
CA ARG A 49 16.28 -2.30 19.28
C ARG A 49 16.01 -2.65 17.83
N TYR A 50 17.05 -3.15 17.18
CA TYR A 50 16.96 -3.87 15.92
C TYR A 50 16.57 -5.32 16.23
N GLY A 51 15.51 -5.83 15.59
CA GLY A 51 15.01 -7.19 15.80
C GLY A 51 13.84 -7.26 16.79
N GLY A 52 12.62 -7.40 16.27
CA GLY A 52 11.41 -7.59 17.06
C GLY A 52 10.21 -7.90 16.16
N ASN A 53 9.32 -8.77 16.62
CA ASN A 53 8.19 -9.28 15.84
C ASN A 53 7.29 -8.14 15.31
N HIS A 54 7.18 -8.00 13.98
CA HIS A 54 6.52 -6.89 13.31
C HIS A 54 4.99 -7.00 13.43
N ARG A 55 4.42 -6.24 14.36
CA ARG A 55 2.95 -6.06 14.42
C ARG A 55 2.56 -4.99 13.41
N GLY A 56 1.54 -5.29 12.59
CA GLY A 56 0.97 -4.33 11.63
C GLY A 56 0.55 -3.04 12.34
N VAL A 57 0.65 -1.93 11.62
CA VAL A 57 0.32 -0.59 12.14
C VAL A 57 -1.08 -0.23 11.66
N LYS A 58 -1.91 0.30 12.57
CA LYS A 58 -3.21 0.86 12.20
C LYS A 58 -3.15 2.37 12.31
N ILE A 59 -3.64 3.05 11.30
CA ILE A 59 -3.61 4.50 11.22
C ILE A 59 -5.05 4.98 11.07
N PHE A 60 -5.42 5.93 11.91
CA PHE A 60 -6.72 6.58 11.86
C PHE A 60 -6.49 8.03 11.48
N LEU A 61 -7.21 8.48 10.48
CA LEU A 61 -7.19 9.83 9.96
C LEU A 61 -8.49 10.48 10.37
N ARG A 62 -8.42 11.69 10.91
CA ARG A 62 -9.58 12.55 11.19
C ARG A 62 -9.32 13.91 10.58
N ASP A 63 -10.28 14.35 9.77
CA ASP A 63 -10.26 15.66 9.12
C ASP A 63 -11.64 16.31 9.26
N GLY A 64 -11.78 17.16 10.29
CA GLY A 64 -13.09 17.66 10.71
C GLY A 64 -14.07 16.51 11.05
N PRO A 65 -15.25 16.42 10.40
CA PRO A 65 -16.19 15.32 10.62
C PRO A 65 -15.77 14.00 9.94
N ASN A 66 -14.83 14.05 8.99
CA ASN A 66 -14.43 12.89 8.20
C ASN A 66 -13.45 12.02 8.98
N LYS A 67 -13.63 10.70 8.87
CA LYS A 67 -12.74 9.71 9.49
C LYS A 67 -12.33 8.69 8.43
N SER A 68 -11.10 8.22 8.49
CA SER A 68 -10.66 7.10 7.66
C SER A 68 -9.73 6.21 8.45
N ARG A 69 -9.77 4.91 8.18
CA ARG A 69 -8.87 3.92 8.75
C ARG A 69 -8.01 3.34 7.64
N LEU A 70 -6.71 3.49 7.79
CA LEU A 70 -5.68 2.89 6.98
C LEU A 70 -5.01 1.76 7.76
N SER A 71 -5.08 0.55 7.22
CA SER A 71 -4.29 -0.59 7.70
C SER A 71 -2.98 -0.68 6.93
N VAL A 72 -1.87 -0.83 7.64
CA VAL A 72 -0.55 -0.98 7.03
C VAL A 72 -0.10 -2.41 7.20
N SER A 73 -0.16 -3.16 6.10
CA SER A 73 0.35 -4.53 6.05
C SER A 73 1.80 -4.55 5.60
N GLN A 74 2.60 -5.34 6.30
CA GLN A 74 3.99 -5.63 5.92
C GLN A 74 4.07 -6.98 5.22
N HIS A 75 5.14 -7.19 4.45
CA HIS A 75 5.47 -8.48 3.88
C HIS A 75 5.53 -9.55 5.00
N GLY A 76 4.75 -10.62 4.86
CA GLY A 76 4.58 -11.65 5.90
C GLY A 76 3.37 -11.49 6.83
N ASP A 77 2.47 -10.53 6.59
CA ASP A 77 1.19 -10.48 7.33
C ASP A 77 0.37 -11.76 7.07
N SER A 78 0.00 -12.44 8.15
CA SER A 78 -0.81 -13.67 8.08
C SER A 78 -2.19 -13.40 7.49
N PRO A 79 -2.82 -14.38 6.81
CA PRO A 79 -4.17 -14.23 6.28
C PRO A 79 -5.21 -13.77 7.32
N VAL A 80 -5.01 -14.14 8.58
CA VAL A 80 -5.82 -13.71 9.74
C VAL A 80 -5.80 -12.19 9.94
N ARG A 81 -4.68 -11.51 9.64
CA ARG A 81 -4.60 -10.04 9.71
C ARG A 81 -5.32 -9.37 8.55
N ARG A 82 -5.35 -10.02 7.37
CA ARG A 82 -6.10 -9.55 6.19
C ARG A 82 -7.61 -9.67 6.41
N GLN A 83 -8.07 -10.76 7.01
CA GLN A 83 -9.46 -10.95 7.42
C GLN A 83 -9.95 -9.89 8.42
N ARG A 84 -9.02 -9.40 9.27
CA ARG A 84 -9.29 -8.31 10.21
C ARG A 84 -9.51 -6.95 9.56
N ASP A 85 -9.24 -6.79 8.27
CA ASP A 85 -9.59 -5.61 7.48
C ASP A 85 -11.01 -5.72 6.87
N GLU A 86 -11.47 -6.94 6.59
CA GLU A 86 -12.85 -7.22 6.13
C GLU A 86 -13.89 -7.08 7.23
N ALA A 87 -13.58 -7.49 8.47
CA ALA A 87 -14.48 -7.31 9.60
C ALA A 87 -14.54 -5.84 10.11
N VAL A 88 -13.75 -4.93 9.51
CA VAL A 88 -13.61 -3.55 10.01
C VAL A 88 -14.84 -2.70 9.79
N PRO A 89 -15.48 -2.66 8.61
CA PRO A 89 -16.65 -1.84 8.43
C PRO A 89 -17.72 -2.17 9.47
N GLU A 90 -17.94 -3.47 9.74
CA GLU A 90 -18.90 -3.93 10.75
C GLU A 90 -18.50 -3.55 12.18
N ILE A 91 -17.24 -3.75 12.57
CA ILE A 91 -16.77 -3.50 13.95
C ILE A 91 -16.58 -1.99 14.22
N SER A 92 -16.19 -1.21 13.20
CA SER A 92 -15.85 0.21 13.34
C SER A 92 -16.98 1.17 13.00
N GLY A 93 -18.04 0.69 12.35
CA GLY A 93 -19.13 1.52 11.84
C GLY A 93 -18.72 2.47 10.70
N LEU A 94 -17.52 2.29 10.13
CA LEU A 94 -17.05 3.09 9.00
C LEU A 94 -17.58 2.51 7.68
N PRO A 95 -17.93 3.37 6.70
CA PRO A 95 -18.23 2.91 5.34
C PRO A 95 -16.99 2.22 4.72
N PRO A 96 -17.18 1.24 3.82
CA PRO A 96 -16.06 0.53 3.18
C PRO A 96 -15.06 1.44 2.46
N SER A 97 -15.49 2.58 1.92
CA SER A 97 -14.62 3.57 1.29
C SER A 97 -13.61 4.22 2.23
N GLN A 98 -13.91 4.24 3.53
CA GLN A 98 -13.05 4.81 4.58
C GLN A 98 -12.18 3.75 5.25
N VAL A 99 -12.23 2.50 4.78
CA VAL A 99 -11.33 1.42 5.21
C VAL A 99 -10.44 1.10 4.03
N LEU A 100 -9.13 1.24 4.19
CA LEU A 100 -8.17 0.95 3.14
C LEU A 100 -6.90 0.32 3.71
N GLY A 101 -6.16 -0.39 2.86
CA GLY A 101 -4.84 -0.91 3.16
C GLY A 101 -3.78 -0.32 2.23
N SER A 102 -2.52 -0.28 2.67
CA SER A 102 -1.40 0.19 1.82
C SER A 102 -1.24 -0.62 0.52
N GLY A 103 -1.73 -1.87 0.50
CA GLY A 103 -1.79 -2.72 -0.68
C GLY A 103 -0.42 -2.92 -1.33
N THR A 104 -0.43 -2.92 -2.66
CA THR A 104 0.75 -3.06 -3.53
C THR A 104 1.41 -1.72 -3.88
N PHE A 105 1.10 -0.64 -3.14
CA PHE A 105 1.61 0.69 -3.47
C PHE A 105 3.14 0.77 -3.36
N LEU A 106 3.72 0.15 -2.32
CA LEU A 106 5.17 0.11 -2.18
C LEU A 106 5.85 -0.70 -3.30
N ASP A 107 5.26 -1.82 -3.71
CA ASP A 107 5.80 -2.65 -4.79
C ASP A 107 5.74 -1.88 -6.13
N THR A 108 4.66 -1.12 -6.34
CA THR A 108 4.53 -0.21 -7.48
C THR A 108 5.62 0.84 -7.48
N VAL A 109 5.84 1.54 -6.36
CA VAL A 109 6.89 2.55 -6.24
C VAL A 109 8.27 1.95 -6.50
N ARG A 110 8.56 0.76 -5.96
CA ARG A 110 9.85 0.08 -6.16
C ARG A 110 10.08 -0.34 -7.60
N LEU A 111 9.07 -0.94 -8.24
CA LEU A 111 9.19 -1.39 -9.62
C LEU A 111 9.35 -0.22 -10.59
N ARG A 112 8.60 0.89 -10.37
CA ARG A 112 8.80 2.14 -11.12
C ARG A 112 10.22 2.67 -10.96
N GLY A 113 10.76 2.69 -9.74
CA GLY A 113 12.14 3.13 -9.48
C GLY A 113 13.18 2.29 -10.22
N LEU A 114 13.05 0.97 -10.18
CA LEU A 114 13.96 0.06 -10.89
C LEU A 114 13.91 0.24 -12.41
N LEU A 115 12.71 0.45 -12.96
CA LEU A 115 12.56 0.73 -14.38
C LEU A 115 13.17 2.10 -14.74
N ALA A 116 12.94 3.12 -13.93
CA ALA A 116 13.50 4.46 -14.11
C ALA A 116 15.03 4.44 -14.15
N ASP A 117 15.66 3.75 -13.19
CA ASP A 117 17.11 3.60 -13.14
C ASP A 117 17.66 2.96 -14.42
N LYS A 118 17.00 1.92 -14.95
CA LYS A 118 17.41 1.22 -16.17
C LYS A 118 17.14 2.03 -17.44
N ALA A 119 16.04 2.78 -17.47
CA ALA A 119 15.64 3.60 -18.60
C ALA A 119 16.34 4.98 -18.64
N GLY A 120 17.04 5.37 -17.56
CA GLY A 120 17.72 6.66 -17.46
C GLY A 120 16.76 7.85 -17.35
N VAL A 121 15.58 7.65 -16.75
CA VAL A 121 14.54 8.67 -16.57
C VAL A 121 14.18 8.84 -15.10
N THR A 122 13.40 9.88 -14.77
CA THR A 122 12.85 10.01 -13.42
C THR A 122 11.69 9.04 -13.20
N GLN A 123 11.53 8.55 -11.97
CA GLN A 123 10.44 7.66 -11.58
C GLN A 123 9.05 8.26 -11.86
N SER A 124 8.91 9.59 -11.76
CA SER A 124 7.64 10.28 -12.03
C SER A 124 7.23 10.25 -13.49
N SER A 125 8.16 9.96 -14.41
CA SER A 125 7.89 9.78 -15.84
C SER A 125 7.42 8.37 -16.18
N ILE A 126 7.30 7.47 -15.20
CA ILE A 126 6.87 6.09 -15.42
C ILE A 126 5.50 5.87 -14.80
N ASP A 127 4.57 5.43 -15.64
CA ASP A 127 3.32 4.83 -15.20
C ASP A 127 3.39 3.32 -15.39
N LEU A 128 3.31 2.63 -14.26
CA LEU A 128 3.32 1.17 -14.16
C LEU A 128 2.66 0.83 -12.82
N HIS A 129 1.82 -0.20 -12.78
CA HIS A 129 1.17 -0.62 -11.54
C HIS A 129 1.50 -2.06 -11.21
N VAL A 130 1.74 -2.32 -9.93
CA VAL A 130 1.68 -3.66 -9.36
C VAL A 130 0.33 -3.75 -8.65
N LEU A 131 -0.48 -4.73 -9.03
CA LEU A 131 -1.84 -4.94 -8.54
C LEU A 131 -1.98 -6.29 -7.83
N GLY A 132 -3.09 -6.46 -7.15
CA GLY A 132 -3.47 -7.69 -6.49
C GLY A 132 -3.05 -7.80 -5.03
N ILE A 133 -2.61 -8.99 -4.62
CA ILE A 133 -2.15 -9.22 -3.25
C ILE A 133 -0.68 -8.85 -3.16
N HIS A 134 -0.32 -8.07 -2.14
CA HIS A 134 1.08 -7.87 -1.79
C HIS A 134 1.74 -9.22 -1.43
N GLY A 135 2.80 -9.59 -2.15
CA GLY A 135 3.53 -10.84 -1.94
C GLY A 135 3.79 -11.60 -3.24
N ASP A 136 3.81 -12.93 -3.16
CA ASP A 136 4.19 -13.78 -4.29
C ASP A 136 3.15 -13.77 -5.42
N ALA A 137 1.87 -13.52 -5.08
CA ALA A 137 0.75 -13.44 -6.02
C ALA A 137 0.45 -12.01 -6.53
N GLN A 138 1.43 -11.11 -6.48
CA GLN A 138 1.31 -9.76 -7.04
C GLN A 138 1.45 -9.78 -8.56
N VAL A 139 0.74 -8.89 -9.26
CA VAL A 139 0.73 -8.83 -10.74
C VAL A 139 1.26 -7.47 -11.19
N ALA A 140 2.41 -7.44 -11.87
CA ALA A 140 2.88 -6.25 -12.56
C ALA A 140 2.11 -6.10 -13.89
N VAL A 141 1.49 -4.94 -14.10
CA VAL A 141 0.64 -4.66 -15.27
C VAL A 141 1.47 -3.93 -16.33
N TRP A 142 2.08 -4.70 -17.23
CA TRP A 142 2.95 -4.19 -18.29
C TRP A 142 2.18 -3.66 -19.50
N SER A 143 0.95 -4.17 -19.73
CA SER A 143 0.09 -3.77 -20.86
C SER A 143 -0.26 -2.28 -20.88
N THR A 144 -0.30 -1.64 -19.70
CA THR A 144 -0.58 -0.20 -19.54
C THR A 144 0.66 0.58 -19.12
N ALA A 145 1.83 -0.07 -19.10
CA ALA A 145 3.05 0.59 -18.71
C ALA A 145 3.46 1.64 -19.74
N THR A 146 3.78 2.85 -19.30
CA THR A 146 4.24 3.94 -20.16
C THR A 146 5.45 4.65 -19.59
N VAL A 147 6.19 5.30 -20.48
CA VAL A 147 7.22 6.30 -20.16
C VAL A 147 6.83 7.61 -20.82
N ASP A 148 6.56 8.63 -20.00
CA ASP A 148 6.03 9.94 -20.43
C ASP A 148 4.78 9.82 -21.33
N GLY A 149 3.89 8.87 -20.99
CA GLY A 149 2.67 8.58 -21.75
C GLY A 149 2.87 7.73 -23.01
N ILE A 150 4.11 7.41 -23.38
CA ILE A 150 4.42 6.52 -24.51
C ILE A 150 4.36 5.06 -24.02
N PRO A 151 3.52 4.18 -24.60
CA PRO A 151 3.49 2.77 -24.23
C PRO A 151 4.87 2.14 -24.28
N LEU A 152 5.20 1.30 -23.30
CA LEU A 152 6.54 0.73 -23.12
C LEU A 152 7.04 0.00 -24.38
N GLU A 153 6.14 -0.68 -25.08
CA GLU A 153 6.40 -1.36 -26.36
C GLU A 153 6.84 -0.41 -27.48
N LYS A 154 6.35 0.84 -27.45
CA LYS A 154 6.67 1.89 -28.42
C LYS A 154 7.85 2.77 -27.98
N ALA A 155 8.14 2.82 -26.69
CA ALA A 155 9.22 3.63 -26.13
C ALA A 155 10.63 3.15 -26.56
N ALA A 156 10.72 1.99 -27.22
CA ALA A 156 11.96 1.42 -27.78
C ALA A 156 13.11 1.34 -26.76
N LEU A 157 12.79 1.10 -25.48
CA LEU A 157 13.76 0.99 -24.41
C LEU A 157 14.51 -0.35 -24.51
N PRO A 158 15.83 -0.36 -24.76
CA PRO A 158 16.59 -1.61 -24.89
C PRO A 158 16.52 -2.47 -23.64
N CYS A 159 16.37 -1.85 -22.46
CA CYS A 159 16.27 -2.55 -21.18
C CYS A 159 14.94 -3.29 -20.97
N MET A 160 13.93 -3.06 -21.81
CA MET A 160 12.60 -3.67 -21.76
C MET A 160 12.19 -4.21 -23.15
N ALA A 161 13.18 -4.68 -23.92
CA ALA A 161 12.97 -5.12 -25.29
C ALA A 161 12.21 -6.45 -25.40
N SER A 162 12.23 -7.27 -24.35
CA SER A 162 11.57 -8.58 -24.33
C SER A 162 10.69 -8.78 -23.09
N GLU A 163 9.77 -9.75 -23.19
CA GLU A 163 9.01 -10.22 -22.02
C GLU A 163 9.91 -10.80 -20.92
N ALA A 164 11.06 -11.38 -21.29
CA ALA A 164 12.01 -11.89 -20.31
C ALA A 164 12.60 -10.75 -19.46
N ASP A 165 12.84 -9.58 -20.04
CA ASP A 165 13.34 -8.42 -19.30
C ASP A 165 12.31 -7.90 -18.30
N LYS A 166 11.03 -7.83 -18.71
CA LYS A 166 9.90 -7.46 -17.83
C LYS A 166 9.78 -8.42 -16.64
N VAL A 167 9.84 -9.73 -16.89
CA VAL A 167 9.80 -10.76 -15.85
C VAL A 167 11.01 -10.66 -14.92
N ALA A 168 12.21 -10.49 -15.47
CA ALA A 168 13.43 -10.34 -14.68
C ALA A 168 13.38 -9.12 -13.76
N LEU A 169 12.87 -7.98 -14.25
CA LEU A 169 12.74 -6.75 -13.46
C LEU A 169 11.71 -6.89 -12.33
N ALA A 170 10.57 -7.52 -12.60
CA ALA A 170 9.57 -7.83 -11.58
C ALA A 170 10.15 -8.73 -10.48
N HIS A 171 10.90 -9.77 -10.87
CA HIS A 171 11.56 -10.68 -9.94
C HIS A 171 12.69 -10.00 -9.14
N GLU A 172 13.47 -9.11 -9.77
CA GLU A 172 14.46 -8.26 -9.08
C GLU A 172 13.79 -7.43 -7.98
N CYS A 173 12.64 -6.80 -8.28
CA CYS A 173 11.88 -6.00 -7.32
C CYS A 173 11.42 -6.81 -6.10
N GLN A 174 10.89 -8.01 -6.33
CA GLN A 174 10.47 -8.92 -5.26
C GLN A 174 11.67 -9.34 -4.38
N ASN A 175 12.79 -9.71 -5.01
CA ASN A 175 13.97 -10.16 -4.27
C ASN A 175 14.68 -9.04 -3.51
N ARG A 176 14.71 -7.81 -4.05
CA ARG A 176 15.24 -6.64 -3.33
C ARG A 176 14.46 -6.39 -2.04
N SER A 177 13.14 -6.57 -2.09
CA SER A 177 12.27 -6.45 -0.91
C SER A 177 12.63 -7.49 0.17
N ARG A 178 12.86 -8.75 -0.23
CA ARG A 178 13.28 -9.84 0.67
C ARG A 178 14.69 -9.62 1.22
N SER A 179 15.62 -9.15 0.40
CA SER A 179 17.00 -8.84 0.81
C SER A 179 17.05 -7.75 1.88
N ILE A 180 16.27 -6.67 1.74
CA ILE A 180 16.18 -5.62 2.77
C ILE A 180 15.71 -6.20 4.09
N ILE A 181 14.71 -7.08 4.08
CA ILE A 181 14.21 -7.73 5.30
C ILE A 181 15.27 -8.66 5.88
N ALA A 182 15.95 -9.45 5.06
CA ALA A 182 17.00 -10.37 5.52
C ALA A 182 18.18 -9.63 6.16
N THR A 183 18.58 -8.47 5.61
CA THR A 183 19.74 -7.72 6.09
C THR A 183 19.40 -6.75 7.22
N LYS A 184 18.31 -5.98 7.09
CA LYS A 184 17.94 -4.90 8.03
C LYS A 184 16.88 -5.35 9.06
N GLY A 185 16.23 -6.48 8.82
CA GLY A 185 15.10 -6.96 9.60
C GLY A 185 13.76 -6.26 9.29
N THR A 186 13.73 -5.15 8.51
CA THR A 186 12.47 -4.44 8.23
C THR A 186 12.56 -3.51 7.01
N THR A 187 11.41 -3.24 6.39
CA THR A 187 11.21 -2.27 5.28
C THR A 187 10.56 -0.97 5.75
N SER A 188 10.73 -0.61 7.02
CA SER A 188 10.03 0.48 7.72
C SER A 188 9.97 1.81 6.96
N TYR A 189 11.08 2.28 6.41
CA TYR A 189 11.14 3.59 5.72
C TYR A 189 10.39 3.63 4.38
N GLY A 190 10.46 2.55 3.60
CA GLY A 190 9.71 2.48 2.33
C GLY A 190 8.20 2.48 2.59
N ILE A 191 7.77 1.70 3.57
CA ILE A 191 6.37 1.69 4.02
C ILE A 191 5.94 3.06 4.58
N ALA A 192 6.79 3.71 5.38
CA ALA A 192 6.50 5.03 5.93
C ALA A 192 6.27 6.08 4.84
N SER A 193 7.06 6.03 3.76
CA SER A 193 6.89 6.93 2.61
C SER A 193 5.53 6.75 1.92
N VAL A 194 5.13 5.51 1.59
CA VAL A 194 3.83 5.27 0.94
C VAL A 194 2.65 5.59 1.86
N VAL A 195 2.77 5.29 3.14
CA VAL A 195 1.76 5.64 4.14
C VAL A 195 1.61 7.14 4.25
N SER A 196 2.71 7.89 4.33
CA SER A 196 2.69 9.35 4.33
C SER A 196 2.02 9.89 3.07
N SER A 197 2.33 9.33 1.90
CA SER A 197 1.69 9.68 0.62
C SER A 197 0.17 9.47 0.67
N ILE A 198 -0.30 8.30 1.14
CA ILE A 198 -1.73 8.01 1.31
C ILE A 198 -2.40 8.99 2.28
N CYS A 199 -1.79 9.24 3.44
CA CYS A 199 -2.34 10.17 4.43
C CYS A 199 -2.45 11.58 3.83
N THR A 200 -1.44 12.00 3.09
CA THR A 200 -1.42 13.30 2.41
C THR A 200 -2.51 13.38 1.35
N SER A 201 -2.70 12.32 0.56
CA SER A 201 -3.79 12.25 -0.44
C SER A 201 -5.18 12.42 0.18
N ILE A 202 -5.40 11.81 1.34
CA ILE A 202 -6.68 11.88 2.05
C ILE A 202 -6.85 13.26 2.70
N LEU A 203 -5.91 13.69 3.55
CA LEU A 203 -6.02 14.92 4.33
C LEU A 203 -6.05 16.19 3.45
N GLN A 204 -5.36 16.16 2.30
CA GLN A 204 -5.32 17.29 1.37
C GLN A 204 -6.29 17.15 0.18
N ASP A 205 -7.16 16.14 0.17
CA ASP A 205 -8.07 15.81 -0.95
C ASP A 205 -7.37 15.82 -2.34
N ARG A 206 -6.20 15.18 -2.47
CA ARG A 206 -5.39 15.28 -3.70
C ARG A 206 -6.02 14.64 -4.92
N ARG A 207 -6.90 13.65 -4.74
CA ARG A 207 -7.57 12.90 -5.83
C ARG A 207 -6.61 12.28 -6.83
N ASN A 208 -5.43 11.89 -6.38
CA ASN A 208 -4.50 11.10 -7.18
C ASN A 208 -4.87 9.61 -7.17
N VAL A 209 -4.45 8.89 -8.21
CA VAL A 209 -4.68 7.46 -8.36
C VAL A 209 -3.53 6.68 -7.72
N CYS A 210 -3.86 5.76 -6.80
CA CYS A 210 -2.89 4.89 -6.14
C CYS A 210 -3.40 3.44 -6.13
N PRO A 211 -2.53 2.43 -6.31
CA PRO A 211 -2.91 1.03 -6.13
C PRO A 211 -2.89 0.70 -4.63
N VAL A 212 -4.06 0.76 -4.01
CA VAL A 212 -4.26 0.52 -2.58
C VAL A 212 -5.26 -0.61 -2.38
N SER A 213 -5.15 -1.31 -1.25
CA SER A 213 -6.13 -2.35 -0.92
C SER A 213 -7.44 -1.68 -0.49
N HIS A 214 -8.52 -1.98 -1.19
CA HIS A 214 -9.86 -1.53 -0.84
C HIS A 214 -10.88 -2.60 -1.22
N PHE A 215 -12.10 -2.47 -0.70
CA PHE A 215 -13.15 -3.45 -0.98
C PHE A 215 -13.47 -3.50 -2.48
N GLN A 216 -13.46 -4.70 -3.06
CA GLN A 216 -13.92 -4.99 -4.42
C GLN A 216 -15.19 -5.83 -4.35
N PRO A 217 -16.37 -5.25 -4.64
CA PRO A 217 -17.63 -5.99 -4.71
C PRO A 217 -17.57 -7.21 -5.62
N GLU A 218 -16.81 -7.13 -6.72
CA GLU A 218 -16.71 -8.19 -7.73
C GLU A 218 -16.02 -9.45 -7.16
N PHE A 219 -15.12 -9.27 -6.20
CA PHE A 219 -14.42 -10.36 -5.52
C PHE A 219 -15.00 -10.64 -4.12
N GLY A 220 -15.68 -9.67 -3.52
CA GLY A 220 -16.20 -9.72 -2.15
C GLY A 220 -15.10 -9.68 -1.09
N CYS A 221 -13.94 -9.11 -1.39
CA CYS A 221 -12.79 -9.02 -0.49
C CYS A 221 -12.02 -7.69 -0.69
N TYR A 222 -11.12 -7.39 0.23
CA TYR A 222 -10.20 -6.25 0.10
C TYR A 222 -9.00 -6.60 -0.77
N PHE A 223 -8.83 -5.89 -1.89
CA PHE A 223 -7.86 -6.25 -2.92
C PHE A 223 -7.24 -5.01 -3.56
N SER A 224 -5.94 -5.05 -3.87
CA SER A 224 -5.22 -3.86 -4.35
C SER A 224 -5.47 -3.59 -5.83
N LEU A 225 -6.29 -2.60 -6.11
CA LEU A 225 -6.52 -2.06 -7.46
C LEU A 225 -6.35 -0.53 -7.46
N PRO A 226 -6.22 0.09 -8.64
CA PRO A 226 -6.12 1.54 -8.74
C PRO A 226 -7.40 2.22 -8.22
N ALA A 227 -7.23 3.17 -7.31
CA ALA A 227 -8.30 3.97 -6.75
C ALA A 227 -7.92 5.43 -6.63
N VAL A 228 -8.90 6.32 -6.82
CA VAL A 228 -8.78 7.75 -6.52
C VAL A 228 -8.90 7.93 -5.01
N LEU A 229 -7.85 8.49 -4.40
CA LEU A 229 -7.81 8.80 -2.98
C LEU A 229 -8.10 10.28 -2.73
N GLY A 230 -9.05 10.54 -1.84
CA GLY A 230 -9.41 11.89 -1.42
C GLY A 230 -9.89 11.91 0.03
N ARG A 231 -10.47 13.03 0.45
CA ARG A 231 -10.88 13.27 1.85
C ARG A 231 -11.84 12.23 2.43
N MET A 232 -12.61 11.59 1.55
CA MET A 232 -13.56 10.54 1.90
C MET A 232 -12.96 9.13 1.89
N GLY A 233 -11.63 8.99 1.79
CA GLY A 233 -10.94 7.72 1.57
C GLY A 233 -10.92 7.38 0.07
N VAL A 234 -11.42 6.20 -0.29
CA VAL A 234 -11.58 5.78 -1.69
C VAL A 234 -12.79 6.49 -2.29
N VAL A 235 -12.54 7.45 -3.18
CA VAL A 235 -13.57 8.26 -3.84
C VAL A 235 -14.10 7.56 -5.08
N GLN A 236 -13.22 6.90 -5.83
CA GLN A 236 -13.57 6.25 -7.08
C GLN A 236 -12.63 5.06 -7.35
N ARG A 237 -13.20 3.98 -7.90
CA ARG A 237 -12.44 2.84 -8.42
C ARG A 237 -12.06 3.12 -9.86
N VAL A 238 -10.81 2.84 -10.22
CA VAL A 238 -10.30 3.07 -11.58
C VAL A 238 -10.11 1.72 -12.26
N PRO A 239 -10.85 1.43 -13.35
CA PRO A 239 -10.64 0.21 -14.12
C PRO A 239 -9.21 0.14 -14.64
N ALA A 240 -8.54 -1.00 -14.42
CA ALA A 240 -7.23 -1.24 -15.00
C ALA A 240 -7.40 -1.79 -16.44
N GLY A 241 -6.69 -1.22 -17.41
CA GLY A 241 -6.67 -1.70 -18.80
C GLY A 241 -5.85 -2.98 -18.94
N LEU A 242 -6.31 -4.08 -18.36
CA LEU A 242 -5.55 -5.34 -18.30
C LEU A 242 -5.61 -6.12 -19.62
N SER A 243 -4.49 -6.76 -19.98
CA SER A 243 -4.49 -7.84 -20.98
C SER A 243 -5.25 -9.07 -20.46
N ALA A 244 -5.63 -9.98 -21.34
CA ALA A 244 -6.32 -11.22 -20.96
C ALA A 244 -5.54 -12.02 -19.91
N ARG A 245 -4.21 -12.12 -20.07
CA ARG A 245 -3.32 -12.84 -19.14
C ARG A 245 -3.23 -12.16 -17.78
N GLU A 246 -3.10 -10.83 -17.74
CA GLU A 246 -3.06 -10.08 -16.48
C GLU A 246 -4.41 -10.13 -15.75
N ASN A 247 -5.52 -10.07 -16.50
CA ASN A 247 -6.85 -10.19 -15.94
C ASN A 247 -7.07 -11.58 -15.32
N GLU A 248 -6.66 -12.64 -16.01
CA GLU A 248 -6.71 -14.01 -15.48
C GLU A 248 -5.88 -14.15 -14.20
N ALA A 249 -4.65 -13.62 -14.18
CA ALA A 249 -3.79 -13.63 -12.99
C ALA A 249 -4.39 -12.86 -11.81
N ILE A 250 -5.05 -11.72 -12.07
CA ILE A 250 -5.74 -10.92 -11.06
C ILE A 250 -6.94 -11.67 -10.49
N VAL A 251 -7.76 -12.28 -11.34
CA VAL A 251 -8.92 -13.07 -10.91
C VAL A 251 -8.48 -14.26 -10.07
N GLU A 252 -7.40 -14.94 -10.47
CA GLU A 252 -6.88 -16.08 -9.71
C GLU A 252 -6.32 -15.66 -8.35
N SER A 253 -5.55 -14.57 -8.31
CA SER A 253 -5.05 -13.97 -7.07
C SER A 253 -6.22 -13.59 -6.13
N ALA A 254 -7.29 -12.99 -6.66
CA ALA A 254 -8.47 -12.64 -5.86
C ALA A 254 -9.20 -13.88 -5.30
N LYS A 255 -9.31 -14.96 -6.07
CA LYS A 255 -9.90 -16.24 -5.62
C LYS A 255 -9.06 -16.89 -4.51
N GLU A 256 -7.74 -16.89 -4.66
CA GLU A 256 -6.83 -17.43 -3.65
C GLU A 256 -6.98 -16.68 -2.32
N LEU A 257 -7.06 -15.34 -2.38
CA LEU A 257 -7.30 -14.52 -1.19
C LEU A 257 -8.62 -14.91 -0.54
N LYS A 258 -9.71 -14.97 -1.31
CA LYS A 258 -11.04 -15.30 -0.81
C LYS A 258 -11.10 -16.67 -0.15
N SER A 259 -10.58 -17.70 -0.83
CA SER A 259 -10.47 -19.05 -0.28
C SER A 259 -9.68 -19.07 1.04
N THR A 260 -8.59 -18.31 1.12
CA THR A 260 -7.82 -18.21 2.36
C THR A 260 -8.62 -17.54 3.48
N LEU A 261 -9.42 -16.52 3.17
CA LEU A 261 -10.26 -15.82 4.14
C LEU A 261 -11.40 -16.70 4.65
N ASP A 262 -12.08 -17.42 3.75
CA ASP A 262 -13.17 -18.36 4.08
C ASP A 262 -12.66 -19.44 5.05
N ARG A 263 -11.48 -20.02 4.78
CA ARG A 263 -10.84 -21.00 5.68
C ARG A 263 -10.49 -20.46 7.06
N VAL A 264 -10.24 -19.17 7.19
CA VAL A 264 -10.01 -18.55 8.50
C VAL A 264 -11.35 -18.28 9.19
N GLN A 265 -12.42 -17.94 8.46
CA GLN A 265 -13.76 -17.75 9.04
C GLN A 265 -14.30 -19.06 9.64
N GLU A 266 -14.12 -20.18 8.96
CA GLU A 266 -14.55 -21.51 9.46
C GLU A 266 -13.84 -21.98 10.73
N ARG A 267 -12.71 -21.36 11.10
CA ARG A 267 -11.94 -21.70 12.31
C ARG A 267 -12.38 -20.96 13.56
N TYR A 268 -13.36 -20.06 13.45
CA TYR A 268 -13.91 -19.25 14.55
C TYR A 268 -15.44 -19.34 14.57
#